data_AF-A0AAV4F604-F1
#
_entry.id   AF-A0AAV4F604-F1
#
_cell.length_a   1.000
_cell.length_b   1.000
_cell.length_c   1.000
_cell.angle_alpha   90.00
_cell.angle_beta   90.00
_cell.angle_gamma   90.00
#
_symmetry.space_group_name_H-M   'P 1'
#
loop_
_entity.id
_entity.type
_entity.pdbx_description
1 polymer ?
#
loop_
_entity_poly.entity_id
_entity_poly.type
_entity_poly.pdbx_seq_one_letter_code
_entity_poly.pdbx_strand_id
1 'polypeptide(L)'
;MNAESRREFTVGNIVNLMSVDSPMFRDMVASLWVLVSWPFEITLAFYLLYDVLGIAALAGIFSVFLLMPINGFLTLFMRRAWTKQLALKDQRIKIVNEALDGIKVLKLYAWEPSFEKKIMEFRKLETNQLRRGQLLASFAVLLFVASPALVTMLSFVSYVLVTGESLTPSTAFVAMSLINTMKVPMSTFPMLISQMVQCKVSLMRLQDYLSGEELLDADSGTSTHDFPIVMRNASFTWKRSDPPLLQNISLKIPRGTLTAIVGTVGAGKSSFISAILKEMEQLSGQSSLQGRVAYVPQQAWVQNMSLLNNILFERPMEEEFYRKIISACALEADIDLLQCGEMTEIGEKGINLSGGQKQRVSLARAVYQDADVYLLDDPLSAVDAHVGKHIFQNVMGPQGIIRDKTRIMVTHGVHWLPLVDSIIVMDQGRITEAGTYKELMTHDGPFAQFVRTYLLEHQDDNVDDPEVVVVVVVVVVVVVVVVVVVVVVVIVVVAVLVVVIVVVVVVVVTVLIIVIIIIVNEFYKHL
;
A
#
# COMPACT_ATOMS: atom_id res chain seq x y z
N MET A 1 3.77 5.70 13.02
CA MET A 1 3.72 4.24 12.79
C MET A 1 4.78 3.79 11.80
N ASN A 2 5.49 2.71 12.11
CA ASN A 2 6.41 2.06 11.18
C ASN A 2 5.68 1.22 10.12
N ALA A 3 6.41 0.82 9.07
CA ALA A 3 5.85 0.09 7.94
C ALA A 3 5.23 -1.27 8.35
N GLU A 4 5.78 -1.90 9.39
CA GLU A 4 5.26 -3.13 9.99
C GLU A 4 3.89 -2.90 10.64
N SER A 5 3.79 -1.94 11.57
CA SER A 5 2.52 -1.59 12.22
C SER A 5 1.46 -1.17 11.18
N ARG A 6 1.85 -0.44 10.13
CA ARG A 6 0.93 -0.05 9.04
C ARG A 6 0.36 -1.24 8.26
N ARG A 7 1.08 -2.37 8.16
CA ARG A 7 0.57 -3.59 7.51
C ARG A 7 -0.43 -4.33 8.40
N GLU A 8 -0.24 -4.31 9.71
CA GLU A 8 -1.19 -4.90 10.67
C GLU A 8 -2.49 -4.09 10.74
N PHE A 9 -2.37 -2.76 10.83
CA PHE A 9 -3.51 -1.85 10.85
C PHE A 9 -3.89 -1.40 9.44
N THR A 10 -4.64 -2.27 8.75
CA THR A 10 -5.18 -1.97 7.42
C THR A 10 -6.03 -0.68 7.42
N VAL A 11 -6.16 -0.03 6.25
CA VAL A 11 -7.01 1.17 6.08
C VAL A 11 -8.44 0.92 6.56
N GLY A 12 -8.99 -0.27 6.30
CA GLY A 12 -10.32 -0.66 6.79
C GLY A 12 -10.41 -0.69 8.32
N ASN A 13 -9.37 -1.18 9.00
CA ASN A 13 -9.30 -1.17 10.46
C ASN A 13 -9.27 0.26 11.01
N ILE A 14 -8.47 1.15 10.41
CA ILE A 14 -8.38 2.56 10.83
C ILE A 14 -9.72 3.28 10.66
N VAL A 15 -10.37 3.10 9.50
CA VAL A 15 -11.70 3.67 9.25
C VAL A 15 -12.74 3.13 10.24
N ASN A 16 -12.66 1.85 10.61
CA ASN A 16 -13.54 1.25 11.61
C ASN A 16 -13.30 1.81 13.01
N LEU A 17 -12.03 2.02 13.41
CA LEU A 17 -11.68 2.69 14.67
C LEU A 17 -12.31 4.08 14.76
N MET A 18 -12.29 4.84 13.66
CA MET A 18 -12.86 6.19 13.61
C MET A 18 -14.40 6.20 13.56
N SER A 19 -15.01 5.33 12.75
CA SER A 19 -16.45 5.37 12.46
C SER A 19 -17.32 4.54 13.40
N VAL A 20 -16.75 3.53 14.05
CA VAL A 20 -17.48 2.62 14.96
C VAL A 20 -16.95 2.74 16.38
N ASP A 21 -15.65 2.52 16.60
CA ASP A 21 -15.10 2.40 17.96
C ASP A 21 -15.13 3.75 18.71
N SER A 22 -14.81 4.87 18.04
CA SER A 22 -14.88 6.22 18.63
C SER A 22 -16.29 6.62 19.10
N PRO A 23 -17.36 6.47 18.29
CA PRO A 23 -18.73 6.66 18.78
C PRO A 23 -19.11 5.80 19.99
N MET A 24 -18.66 4.53 20.07
CA MET A 24 -18.97 3.68 21.22
C MET A 24 -18.45 4.27 22.54
N PHE A 25 -17.25 4.86 22.51
CA PHE A 25 -16.67 5.50 23.69
C PHE A 25 -17.47 6.73 24.11
N ARG A 26 -17.84 7.60 23.16
CA ARG A 26 -18.69 8.77 23.42
C ARG A 26 -20.02 8.37 24.06
N ASP A 27 -20.68 7.36 23.50
CA ASP A 27 -21.99 6.91 23.97
C ASP A 27 -21.91 6.24 25.36
N MET A 28 -20.79 5.55 25.66
CA MET A 28 -20.50 5.00 26.98
C MET A 28 -20.33 6.10 28.03
N VAL A 29 -19.55 7.15 27.73
CA VAL A 29 -19.34 8.27 28.65
C VAL A 29 -20.67 8.94 29.00
N ALA A 30 -21.57 9.12 28.02
CA ALA A 30 -22.91 9.65 28.27
C ALA A 30 -23.76 8.74 29.16
N SER A 31 -23.58 7.42 29.05
CA SER A 31 -24.35 6.41 29.81
C SER A 31 -23.79 6.11 31.20
N LEU A 32 -22.57 6.58 31.51
CA LEU A 32 -21.88 6.27 32.75
C LEU A 32 -22.60 6.85 33.99
N TRP A 33 -23.18 8.05 33.84
CA TRP A 33 -24.00 8.66 34.90
C TRP A 33 -25.22 7.80 35.25
N VAL A 34 -25.84 7.19 34.24
CA VAL A 34 -27.02 6.36 34.37
C VAL A 34 -26.71 5.07 35.17
N LEU A 35 -25.52 4.49 34.97
CA LEU A 35 -25.07 3.32 35.75
C LEU A 35 -24.91 3.63 37.23
N VAL A 36 -24.42 4.83 37.57
CA VAL A 36 -24.21 5.26 38.96
C VAL A 36 -25.54 5.61 39.63
N SER A 37 -26.50 6.17 38.88
CA SER A 37 -27.79 6.62 39.44
C SER A 37 -28.76 5.47 39.74
N TRP A 38 -28.71 4.35 39.01
CA TRP A 38 -29.70 3.28 39.15
C TRP A 38 -29.76 2.58 40.50
N PRO A 39 -28.65 2.19 41.14
CA PRO A 39 -28.72 1.56 42.46
C PRO A 39 -29.42 2.48 43.46
N PHE A 40 -29.12 3.78 43.39
CA PHE A 40 -29.75 4.79 44.24
C PHE A 40 -31.25 4.91 43.95
N GLU A 41 -31.64 5.01 42.68
CA GLU A 41 -33.03 5.14 42.27
C GLU A 41 -33.87 3.91 42.65
N ILE A 42 -33.35 2.71 42.42
CA ILE A 42 -34.03 1.44 42.75
C ILE A 42 -34.14 1.27 44.27
N THR A 43 -33.05 1.50 45.03
CA THR A 43 -33.07 1.37 46.49
C THR A 43 -34.03 2.37 47.12
N LEU A 44 -34.04 3.63 46.66
CA LEU A 44 -34.95 4.66 47.15
C LEU A 44 -36.41 4.32 46.79
N ALA A 45 -36.68 3.90 45.56
CA ALA A 45 -38.04 3.52 45.15
C ALA A 45 -38.57 2.31 45.93
N PHE A 46 -37.73 1.31 46.22
CA PHE A 46 -38.11 0.18 47.07
C PHE A 46 -38.36 0.59 48.52
N TYR A 47 -37.52 1.48 49.07
CA TYR A 47 -37.72 2.00 50.42
C TYR A 47 -39.07 2.73 50.54
N LEU A 48 -39.38 3.63 49.59
CA LEU A 48 -40.66 4.35 49.56
C LEU A 48 -41.85 3.43 49.31
N LEU A 49 -41.68 2.38 48.48
CA LEU A 49 -42.74 1.41 48.23
C LEU A 49 -43.04 0.58 49.49
N TYR A 50 -42.01 0.24 50.27
CA TYR A 50 -42.14 -0.44 51.55
C TYR A 50 -42.84 0.45 52.59
N ASP A 51 -42.56 1.75 52.61
CA ASP A 51 -43.26 2.71 53.49
C ASP A 51 -44.77 2.78 53.20
N VAL A 52 -45.16 2.70 51.92
CA VAL A 52 -46.56 2.80 51.49
C VAL A 52 -47.34 1.48 51.63
N LEU A 53 -46.71 0.33 51.31
CA LEU A 53 -47.39 -0.97 51.24
C LEU A 53 -46.96 -1.96 52.33
N GLY A 54 -45.99 -1.60 53.17
CA GLY A 54 -45.42 -2.49 54.18
C GLY A 54 -44.85 -3.79 53.60
N ILE A 55 -45.10 -4.91 54.28
CA ILE A 55 -44.61 -6.24 53.88
C ILE A 55 -45.14 -6.65 52.49
N ALA A 56 -46.30 -6.14 52.06
CA ALA A 56 -46.85 -6.44 50.74
C ALA A 56 -46.00 -5.91 49.59
N ALA A 57 -45.17 -4.89 49.82
CA ALA A 57 -44.20 -4.40 48.83
C ALA A 57 -43.23 -5.52 48.37
N LEU A 58 -42.90 -6.47 49.25
CA LEU A 58 -41.98 -7.57 48.92
C LEU A 58 -42.48 -8.46 47.78
N ALA A 59 -43.79 -8.64 47.63
CA ALA A 59 -44.37 -9.40 46.52
C ALA A 59 -44.15 -8.68 45.18
N GLY A 60 -44.31 -7.35 45.16
CA GLY A 60 -43.97 -6.51 44.02
C GLY A 60 -42.49 -6.57 43.67
N ILE A 61 -41.63 -6.41 44.67
CA ILE A 61 -40.17 -6.50 44.55
C ILE A 61 -39.76 -7.88 43.99
N PHE A 62 -40.32 -8.97 44.51
CA PHE A 62 -40.05 -10.31 44.02
C PHE A 62 -40.47 -10.49 42.56
N SER A 63 -41.65 -9.99 42.18
CA SER A 63 -42.12 -10.06 40.79
C SER A 63 -41.21 -9.29 39.82
N VAL A 64 -40.67 -8.17 40.26
CA VAL A 64 -39.68 -7.33 39.56
C VAL A 64 -38.37 -8.10 39.37
N PHE A 65 -37.83 -8.72 40.44
CA PHE A 65 -36.63 -9.57 40.36
C PHE A 65 -36.83 -10.81 39.50
N LEU A 66 -38.05 -11.35 39.41
CA LEU A 66 -38.38 -12.50 38.55
C LEU A 66 -38.46 -12.13 37.07
N LEU A 67 -38.98 -10.94 36.73
CA LEU A 67 -39.09 -10.47 35.34
C LEU A 67 -37.75 -10.04 34.73
N MET A 68 -36.80 -9.58 35.57
CA MET A 68 -35.47 -9.16 35.14
C MET A 68 -34.66 -10.24 34.38
N PRO A 69 -34.48 -11.49 34.90
CA PRO A 69 -33.76 -12.53 34.18
C PRO A 69 -34.48 -13.00 32.91
N ILE A 70 -35.82 -12.95 32.88
CA ILE A 70 -36.61 -13.27 31.68
C ILE A 70 -36.26 -12.29 30.57
N ASN A 71 -36.31 -10.99 30.85
CA ASN A 71 -35.92 -9.95 29.88
C ASN A 71 -34.45 -10.12 29.44
N GLY A 72 -33.53 -10.41 30.37
CA GLY A 72 -32.14 -10.68 30.06
C GLY A 72 -31.94 -11.88 29.11
N PHE A 73 -32.67 -12.98 29.33
CA PHE A 73 -32.59 -14.17 28.47
C PHE A 73 -33.14 -13.91 27.06
N LEU A 74 -34.24 -13.16 26.95
CA LEU A 74 -34.75 -12.69 25.65
C LEU A 74 -33.70 -11.84 24.92
N THR A 75 -33.06 -10.89 25.60
CA THR A 75 -32.00 -10.06 25.01
C THR A 75 -30.83 -10.90 24.49
N LEU A 76 -30.43 -11.96 25.21
CA LEU A 76 -29.37 -12.87 24.76
C LEU A 76 -29.75 -13.59 23.45
N PHE A 77 -30.99 -14.06 23.30
CA PHE A 77 -31.45 -14.66 22.05
C PHE A 77 -31.57 -13.64 20.91
N MET A 78 -32.08 -12.45 21.19
CA MET A 78 -32.11 -11.35 20.23
C MET A 78 -30.71 -11.03 19.72
N ARG A 79 -29.72 -10.95 20.63
CA ARG A 79 -28.32 -10.72 20.28
C ARG A 79 -27.78 -11.82 19.36
N ARG A 80 -28.05 -13.10 19.65
CA ARG A 80 -27.64 -14.22 18.78
C ARG A 80 -28.25 -14.14 17.38
N ALA A 81 -29.54 -13.81 17.28
CA ALA A 81 -30.22 -13.63 16.00
C ALA A 81 -29.62 -12.45 15.22
N TRP A 82 -29.35 -11.34 15.91
CA TRP A 82 -28.73 -10.16 15.33
C TRP A 82 -27.30 -10.41 14.83
N THR A 83 -26.45 -11.10 15.61
CA THR A 83 -25.09 -11.46 15.17
C THR A 83 -25.10 -12.35 13.92
N LYS A 84 -26.00 -13.35 13.86
CA LYS A 84 -26.16 -14.19 12.66
C LYS A 84 -26.66 -13.38 11.47
N GLN A 85 -27.56 -12.43 11.70
CA GLN A 85 -28.07 -11.54 10.65
C GLN A 85 -26.97 -10.61 10.10
N LEU A 86 -26.10 -10.07 10.96
CA LEU A 86 -24.94 -9.28 10.53
C LEU A 86 -23.98 -10.11 9.66
N ALA A 87 -23.63 -11.32 10.08
CA ALA A 87 -22.73 -12.18 9.31
C ALA A 87 -23.25 -12.50 7.90
N LEU A 88 -24.57 -12.77 7.77
CA LEU A 88 -25.21 -12.99 6.47
C LEU A 88 -25.30 -11.70 5.64
N LYS A 89 -25.52 -10.56 6.29
CA LYS A 89 -25.52 -9.24 5.64
C LYS A 89 -24.14 -8.91 5.06
N ASP A 90 -23.06 -9.20 5.79
CA ASP A 90 -21.70 -8.96 5.32
C ASP A 90 -21.37 -9.83 4.10
N GLN A 91 -21.74 -11.12 4.13
CA GLN A 91 -21.58 -12.00 2.97
C GLN A 91 -22.37 -11.51 1.75
N ARG A 92 -23.59 -11.01 1.95
CA ARG A 92 -24.40 -10.43 0.87
C ARG A 92 -23.74 -9.17 0.30
N ILE A 93 -23.30 -8.25 1.16
CA ILE A 93 -22.65 -6.99 0.73
C ILE A 93 -21.35 -7.29 -0.02
N LYS A 94 -20.56 -8.27 0.43
CA LYS A 94 -19.34 -8.70 -0.26
C LYS A 94 -19.61 -9.12 -1.70
N ILE A 95 -20.58 -10.00 -1.93
CA ILE A 95 -20.93 -10.47 -3.28
C ILE A 95 -21.50 -9.34 -4.14
N VAL A 96 -22.28 -8.42 -3.54
CA VAL A 96 -22.79 -7.23 -4.25
C VAL A 96 -21.63 -6.35 -4.72
N ASN A 97 -20.64 -6.09 -3.88
CA ASN A 97 -19.46 -5.30 -4.26
C ASN A 97 -18.64 -6.00 -5.35
N GLU A 98 -18.38 -7.31 -5.22
CA GLU A 98 -17.70 -8.10 -6.26
C GLU A 98 -18.42 -8.02 -7.62
N ALA A 99 -19.76 -8.05 -7.61
CA ALA A 99 -20.57 -7.92 -8.83
C ALA A 99 -20.51 -6.50 -9.44
N LEU A 100 -20.47 -5.46 -8.61
CA LEU A 100 -20.37 -4.07 -9.06
C LEU A 100 -18.98 -3.75 -9.63
N ASP A 101 -17.92 -4.22 -8.96
CA ASP A 101 -16.54 -4.07 -9.42
C ASP A 101 -16.33 -4.80 -10.76
N GLY A 102 -16.95 -5.97 -10.91
CA GLY A 102 -16.91 -6.79 -12.11
C GLY A 102 -18.02 -6.52 -13.14
N ILE A 103 -18.78 -5.43 -13.05
CA ILE A 103 -20.05 -5.28 -13.79
C ILE A 103 -19.91 -5.42 -15.30
N LYS A 104 -18.81 -4.91 -15.87
CA LYS A 104 -18.53 -5.03 -17.32
C LYS A 104 -18.36 -6.49 -17.73
N VAL A 105 -17.62 -7.27 -16.94
CA VAL A 105 -17.37 -8.70 -17.20
C VAL A 105 -18.66 -9.51 -17.06
N LEU A 106 -19.45 -9.25 -16.00
CA LEU A 106 -20.74 -9.92 -15.81
C LEU A 106 -21.69 -9.68 -17.00
N LYS A 107 -21.72 -8.44 -17.51
CA LYS A 107 -22.53 -8.05 -18.69
C LYS A 107 -22.06 -8.73 -19.97
N LEU A 108 -20.75 -8.86 -20.18
CA LEU A 108 -20.19 -9.54 -21.36
C LEU A 108 -20.56 -11.02 -21.41
N TYR A 109 -20.62 -11.70 -20.26
CA TYR A 109 -20.94 -13.13 -20.17
C TYR A 109 -22.41 -13.45 -19.87
N ALA A 110 -23.28 -12.42 -19.75
CA ALA A 110 -24.69 -12.57 -19.38
C ALA A 110 -24.91 -13.37 -18.06
N TRP A 111 -24.03 -13.15 -17.07
CA TRP A 111 -24.03 -13.88 -15.79
C TRP A 111 -24.91 -13.25 -14.71
N GLU A 112 -25.64 -12.18 -15.00
CA GLU A 112 -26.46 -11.46 -14.02
C GLU A 112 -27.49 -12.35 -13.32
N PRO A 113 -28.23 -13.26 -13.99
CA PRO A 113 -29.22 -14.12 -13.32
C PRO A 113 -28.58 -15.08 -12.31
N SER A 114 -27.35 -15.54 -12.58
CA SER A 114 -26.60 -16.43 -11.68
C SER A 114 -26.19 -15.70 -10.40
N PHE A 115 -25.66 -14.49 -10.54
CA PHE A 115 -25.30 -13.64 -9.40
C PHE A 115 -26.53 -13.20 -8.61
N GLU A 116 -27.63 -12.84 -9.28
CA GLU A 116 -28.90 -12.49 -8.63
C GLU A 116 -29.39 -13.64 -7.74
N LYS A 117 -29.41 -14.87 -8.28
CA LYS A 117 -29.83 -16.06 -7.50
C LYS A 117 -28.98 -16.23 -6.24
N LYS A 118 -27.66 -16.11 -6.36
CA LYS A 118 -26.72 -16.22 -5.22
C LYS A 118 -26.98 -15.13 -4.17
N ILE A 119 -27.19 -13.88 -4.58
CA ILE A 119 -27.53 -12.77 -3.68
C ILE A 119 -28.87 -13.03 -2.97
N MET A 120 -29.87 -13.56 -3.69
CA MET A 120 -31.19 -13.85 -3.16
C MET A 120 -31.19 -15.01 -2.15
N GLU A 121 -30.29 -15.99 -2.29
CA GLU A 121 -30.11 -17.05 -1.28
C GLU A 121 -29.66 -16.47 0.07
N PHE A 122 -28.63 -15.62 0.07
CA PHE A 122 -28.20 -14.91 1.29
C PHE A 122 -29.30 -14.00 1.83
N ARG A 123 -30.03 -13.30 0.95
CA ARG A 123 -31.13 -12.43 1.37
C ARG A 123 -32.26 -13.19 2.07
N LYS A 124 -32.61 -14.39 1.61
CA LYS A 124 -33.62 -15.25 2.26
C LYS A 124 -33.18 -15.68 3.65
N LEU A 125 -31.93 -16.12 3.79
CA LEU A 125 -31.36 -16.50 5.09
C LEU A 125 -31.31 -15.29 6.05
N GLU A 126 -30.86 -14.13 5.56
CA GLU A 126 -30.82 -12.87 6.30
C GLU A 126 -32.22 -12.48 6.81
N THR A 127 -33.22 -12.52 5.94
CA THR A 127 -34.61 -12.15 6.26
C THR A 127 -35.23 -13.09 7.28
N ASN A 128 -34.89 -14.39 7.25
CA ASN A 128 -35.36 -15.35 8.25
C ASN A 128 -34.79 -15.04 9.65
N GLN A 129 -33.49 -14.72 9.74
CA GLN A 129 -32.90 -14.29 11.02
C GLN A 129 -33.46 -12.96 11.49
N LEU A 130 -33.69 -12.01 10.57
CA LEU A 130 -34.34 -10.74 10.88
C LEU A 130 -35.74 -10.96 11.46
N ARG A 131 -36.56 -11.81 10.82
CA ARG A 131 -37.91 -12.15 11.32
C ARG A 131 -37.87 -12.78 12.71
N ARG A 132 -36.96 -13.72 12.95
CA ARG A 132 -36.78 -14.34 14.27
C ARG A 132 -36.37 -13.32 15.32
N GLY A 133 -35.39 -12.46 15.01
CA GLY A 133 -34.94 -11.40 15.90
C GLY A 133 -36.05 -10.40 16.23
N GLN A 134 -36.83 -9.99 15.24
CA GLN A 134 -37.97 -9.08 15.42
C GLN A 134 -39.10 -9.70 16.23
N LEU A 135 -39.41 -10.99 16.03
CA LEU A 135 -40.42 -11.67 16.83
C LEU A 135 -40.03 -11.74 18.31
N LEU A 136 -38.76 -12.00 18.60
CA LEU A 136 -38.22 -11.93 19.95
C LEU A 136 -38.27 -10.50 20.53
N ALA A 137 -37.93 -9.50 19.72
CA ALA A 137 -37.98 -8.09 20.10
C ALA A 137 -39.41 -7.65 20.45
N SER A 138 -40.40 -8.01 19.63
CA SER A 138 -41.81 -7.73 19.89
C SER A 138 -42.29 -8.37 21.20
N PHE A 139 -41.86 -9.59 21.50
CA PHE A 139 -42.19 -10.25 22.76
C PHE A 139 -41.54 -9.54 23.96
N ALA A 140 -40.29 -9.07 23.82
CA ALA A 140 -39.62 -8.28 24.86
C ALA A 140 -40.32 -6.94 25.12
N VAL A 141 -40.77 -6.25 24.07
CA VAL A 141 -41.55 -5.00 24.19
C VAL A 141 -42.89 -5.26 24.87
N LEU A 142 -43.57 -6.36 24.53
CA LEU A 142 -44.82 -6.75 25.18
C LEU A 142 -44.60 -7.00 26.69
N LEU A 143 -43.57 -7.74 27.08
CA LEU A 143 -43.22 -7.94 28.49
C LEU A 143 -42.90 -6.62 29.19
N PHE A 144 -42.18 -5.72 28.54
CA PHE A 144 -41.86 -4.39 29.08
C PHE A 144 -43.10 -3.51 29.28
N VAL A 145 -44.07 -3.56 28.36
CA VAL A 145 -45.32 -2.80 28.48
C VAL A 145 -46.25 -3.41 29.53
N ALA A 146 -46.33 -4.74 29.60
CA ALA A 146 -47.21 -5.47 30.53
C ALA A 146 -46.66 -5.56 31.96
N SER A 147 -45.34 -5.46 32.16
CA SER A 147 -44.72 -5.66 33.48
C SER A 147 -45.29 -4.76 34.58
N PRO A 148 -45.58 -3.45 34.40
CA PRO A 148 -46.08 -2.62 35.49
C PRO A 148 -47.46 -3.07 35.95
N ALA A 149 -48.33 -3.46 35.01
CA ALA A 149 -49.67 -3.96 35.33
C ALA A 149 -49.62 -5.28 36.13
N LEU A 150 -48.67 -6.17 35.80
CA LEU A 150 -48.46 -7.41 36.54
C LEU A 150 -47.92 -7.16 37.95
N VAL A 151 -46.92 -6.28 38.07
CA VAL A 151 -46.30 -5.92 39.35
C VAL A 151 -47.31 -5.21 40.26
N THR A 152 -48.08 -4.26 39.73
CA THR A 152 -49.12 -3.55 40.51
C THR A 152 -50.22 -4.49 40.94
N MET A 153 -50.69 -5.37 40.05
CA MET A 153 -51.70 -6.39 40.38
C MET A 153 -51.22 -7.31 41.52
N LEU A 154 -50.01 -7.85 41.45
CA LEU A 154 -49.45 -8.71 42.49
C LEU A 154 -49.23 -7.96 43.82
N SER A 155 -48.79 -6.70 43.75
CA SER A 155 -48.58 -5.86 44.94
C SER A 155 -49.90 -5.50 45.64
N PHE A 156 -50.96 -5.19 44.88
CA PHE A 156 -52.25 -4.85 45.46
C PHE A 156 -53.02 -6.08 45.97
N VAL A 157 -52.96 -7.20 45.25
CA VAL A 157 -53.54 -8.46 45.72
C VAL A 157 -52.87 -8.90 47.01
N SER A 158 -51.54 -8.85 47.09
CA SER A 158 -50.83 -9.16 48.34
C SER A 158 -51.13 -8.18 49.46
N TYR A 159 -51.28 -6.88 49.17
CA TYR A 159 -51.68 -5.89 50.17
C TYR A 159 -53.03 -6.22 50.80
N VAL A 160 -54.06 -6.46 49.98
CA VAL A 160 -55.41 -6.79 50.47
C VAL A 160 -55.42 -8.11 51.24
N LEU A 161 -54.67 -9.13 50.78
CA LEU A 161 -54.61 -10.43 51.45
C LEU A 161 -53.86 -10.39 52.79
N VAL A 162 -52.81 -9.58 52.92
CA VAL A 162 -51.96 -9.51 54.13
C VAL A 162 -52.53 -8.56 55.18
N THR A 163 -53.03 -7.40 54.77
CA THR A 163 -53.52 -6.37 55.71
C THR A 163 -55.01 -6.51 56.01
N GLY A 164 -55.79 -7.11 55.09
CA GLY A 164 -57.25 -7.15 55.18
C GLY A 164 -57.93 -5.79 54.96
N GLU A 165 -57.17 -4.74 54.64
CA GLU A 165 -57.68 -3.38 54.44
C GLU A 165 -58.04 -3.11 52.98
N SER A 166 -58.95 -2.14 52.76
CA SER A 166 -59.28 -1.66 51.43
C SER A 166 -58.20 -0.70 50.91
N LEU A 167 -57.85 -0.87 49.63
CA LEU A 167 -56.83 -0.05 48.98
C LEU A 167 -57.37 1.39 48.80
N THR A 168 -56.78 2.38 49.49
CA THR A 168 -57.15 3.78 49.27
C THR A 168 -56.62 4.31 47.93
N PRO A 169 -57.30 5.26 47.27
CA PRO A 169 -56.81 5.82 46.01
C PRO A 169 -55.42 6.45 46.12
N SER A 170 -55.11 7.13 47.23
CA SER A 170 -53.80 7.77 47.45
C SER A 170 -52.67 6.74 47.52
N THR A 171 -52.83 5.65 48.29
CA THR A 171 -51.82 4.59 48.36
C THR A 171 -51.65 3.87 47.03
N ALA A 172 -52.76 3.63 46.31
CA ALA A 172 -52.73 3.01 44.98
C ALA A 172 -51.96 3.85 43.94
N PHE A 173 -52.25 5.15 43.84
CA PHE A 173 -51.58 6.03 42.88
C PHE A 173 -50.09 6.24 43.19
N VAL A 174 -49.73 6.39 44.47
CA VAL A 174 -48.32 6.51 44.87
C VAL A 174 -47.54 5.22 44.54
N ALA A 175 -48.09 4.05 44.88
CA ALA A 175 -47.47 2.77 44.56
C ALA A 175 -47.33 2.55 43.04
N MET A 176 -48.37 2.86 42.24
CA MET A 176 -48.28 2.79 40.78
C MET A 176 -47.19 3.71 40.20
N SER A 177 -47.05 4.93 40.75
CA SER A 177 -46.01 5.86 40.32
C SER A 177 -44.61 5.32 40.64
N LEU A 178 -44.38 4.81 41.85
CA LEU A 178 -43.10 4.24 42.26
C LEU A 178 -42.72 3.01 41.42
N ILE A 179 -43.69 2.13 41.15
CA ILE A 179 -43.49 0.96 40.28
C ILE A 179 -43.13 1.38 38.84
N ASN A 180 -43.76 2.43 38.32
CA ASN A 180 -43.44 2.94 36.99
C ASN A 180 -42.05 3.60 36.90
N THR A 181 -41.58 4.28 37.96
CA THR A 181 -40.23 4.86 37.99
C THR A 181 -39.15 3.79 37.91
N MET A 182 -39.32 2.65 38.60
CA MET A 182 -38.35 1.55 38.58
C MET A 182 -38.22 0.83 37.22
N LYS A 183 -39.21 0.99 36.34
CA LYS A 183 -39.29 0.29 35.04
C LYS A 183 -38.13 0.62 34.11
N VAL A 184 -37.79 1.90 34.00
CA VAL A 184 -36.79 2.38 33.03
C VAL A 184 -35.42 1.80 33.37
N PRO A 185 -34.86 2.01 34.59
CA PRO A 185 -33.57 1.44 35.00
C PRO A 185 -33.43 -0.06 34.72
N MET A 186 -34.49 -0.83 35.00
CA MET A 186 -34.47 -2.28 34.81
C MET A 186 -34.38 -2.73 33.35
N SER A 187 -35.03 -2.01 32.45
CA SER A 187 -35.02 -2.35 31.01
C SER A 187 -33.73 -1.96 30.30
N THR A 188 -33.12 -0.87 30.73
CA THR A 188 -31.87 -0.36 30.14
C THR A 188 -30.65 -1.11 30.65
N PHE A 189 -30.76 -1.85 31.77
CA PHE A 189 -29.64 -2.55 32.39
C PHE A 189 -28.90 -3.56 31.50
N PRO A 190 -29.59 -4.48 30.81
CA PRO A 190 -28.93 -5.40 29.88
C PRO A 190 -28.21 -4.65 28.74
N MET A 191 -28.77 -3.53 28.28
CA MET A 191 -28.19 -2.72 27.22
C MET A 191 -26.88 -2.05 27.68
N LEU A 192 -26.83 -1.47 28.88
CA LEU A 192 -25.62 -0.83 29.39
C LEU A 192 -24.49 -1.84 29.67
N ILE A 193 -24.81 -3.04 30.18
CA ILE A 193 -23.81 -4.10 30.31
C ILE A 193 -23.23 -4.47 28.94
N SER A 194 -24.10 -4.62 27.94
CA SER A 194 -23.66 -4.94 26.58
C SER A 194 -22.78 -3.83 26.00
N GLN A 195 -23.16 -2.57 26.17
CA GLN A 195 -22.35 -1.42 25.76
C GLN A 195 -21.01 -1.38 26.49
N MET A 196 -20.96 -1.72 27.78
CA MET A 196 -19.71 -1.74 28.55
C MET A 196 -18.75 -2.79 28.02
N VAL A 197 -19.25 -3.99 27.74
CA VAL A 197 -18.46 -5.06 27.11
C VAL A 197 -17.95 -4.63 25.73
N GLN A 198 -18.79 -3.98 24.92
CA GLN A 198 -18.38 -3.50 23.60
C GLN A 198 -17.33 -2.38 23.70
N CYS A 199 -17.55 -1.39 24.57
CA CYS A 199 -16.60 -0.31 24.82
C CYS A 199 -15.25 -0.84 25.29
N LYS A 200 -15.23 -1.88 26.14
CA LYS A 200 -13.98 -2.54 26.55
C LYS A 200 -13.22 -3.12 25.35
N VAL A 201 -13.91 -3.79 24.43
CA VAL A 201 -13.27 -4.35 23.22
C VAL A 201 -12.76 -3.24 22.30
N SER A 202 -13.54 -2.18 22.10
CA SER A 202 -13.14 -1.00 21.31
C SER A 202 -11.92 -0.30 21.93
N LEU A 203 -11.89 -0.17 23.26
CA LEU A 203 -10.77 0.41 23.98
C LEU A 203 -9.49 -0.40 23.81
N MET A 204 -9.58 -1.74 23.87
CA MET A 204 -8.42 -2.61 23.61
C MET A 204 -7.87 -2.39 22.20
N ARG A 205 -8.73 -2.33 21.17
CA ARG A 205 -8.27 -2.08 19.79
C ARG A 205 -7.63 -0.70 19.60
N LEU A 206 -8.21 0.33 20.23
CA LEU A 206 -7.65 1.68 20.21
C LEU A 206 -6.30 1.73 20.92
N GLN A 207 -6.19 1.06 22.07
CA GLN A 207 -4.92 0.93 22.79
C GLN A 207 -3.88 0.22 21.93
N ASP A 208 -4.22 -0.92 21.32
CA ASP A 208 -3.32 -1.67 20.45
C ASP A 208 -2.82 -0.78 19.30
N TYR A 209 -3.72 -0.04 18.63
CA TYR A 209 -3.38 0.91 17.56
C TYR A 209 -2.46 2.05 18.02
N LEU A 210 -2.79 2.71 19.14
CA LEU A 210 -2.02 3.83 19.67
C LEU A 210 -0.68 3.40 20.28
N SER A 211 -0.55 2.13 20.66
CA SER A 211 0.70 1.53 21.13
C SER A 211 1.58 0.97 20.00
N GLY A 212 1.12 1.05 18.75
CA GLY A 212 1.87 0.58 17.59
C GLY A 212 3.23 1.29 17.47
N GLU A 213 4.24 0.56 17.01
CA GLU A 213 5.58 1.10 16.88
C GLU A 213 5.62 2.25 15.86
N GLU A 214 6.39 3.29 16.16
CA GLU A 214 6.62 4.41 15.27
C GLU A 214 8.01 4.33 14.65
N LEU A 215 8.13 4.81 13.40
CA LEU A 215 9.44 5.02 12.79
C LEU A 215 10.15 6.07 13.64
N LEU A 216 11.24 5.67 14.27
CA LEU A 216 12.10 6.60 15.00
C LEU A 216 12.77 7.52 13.98
N ASP A 217 12.71 8.82 14.23
CA ASP A 217 13.56 9.77 13.51
C ASP A 217 15.02 9.44 13.82
N ALA A 218 15.67 8.71 12.91
CA ALA A 218 17.09 8.43 13.03
C ALA A 218 17.85 9.77 13.07
N ASP A 219 18.72 9.90 14.08
CA ASP A 219 19.61 11.03 14.27
C ASP A 219 20.26 11.39 12.92
N SER A 220 20.06 12.63 12.50
CA SER A 220 20.58 13.11 11.22
C SER A 220 22.10 13.15 11.34
N GLY A 221 22.78 12.15 10.76
CA GLY A 221 24.21 12.23 10.55
C GLY A 221 24.56 13.54 9.81
N THR A 222 25.77 14.06 10.01
CA THR A 222 26.24 15.29 9.35
C THR A 222 26.29 15.12 7.83
N SER A 223 25.19 15.45 7.15
CA SER A 223 25.20 15.73 5.71
C SER A 223 25.96 17.02 5.46
N THR A 224 26.81 17.04 4.45
CA THR A 224 27.49 18.25 3.99
C THR A 224 26.68 18.87 2.86
N HIS A 225 26.69 20.21 2.74
CA HIS A 225 25.94 20.93 1.70
C HIS A 225 26.12 20.41 0.26
N ASP A 226 27.27 19.80 -0.06
CA ASP A 226 27.61 19.31 -1.39
C ASP A 226 26.94 17.96 -1.75
N PHE A 227 26.52 17.18 -0.74
CA PHE A 227 25.97 15.83 -0.91
C PHE A 227 24.64 15.71 -0.14
N PRO A 228 23.50 16.04 -0.77
CA PRO A 228 22.21 16.00 -0.11
C PRO A 228 21.80 14.60 0.34
N ILE A 229 22.34 13.54 -0.29
CA ILE A 229 22.09 12.15 0.10
C ILE A 229 23.43 11.46 0.35
N VAL A 230 23.60 10.96 1.58
CA VAL A 230 24.78 10.21 1.99
C VAL A 230 24.34 8.97 2.76
N MET A 231 24.83 7.81 2.34
CA MET A 231 24.71 6.55 3.07
C MET A 231 26.09 5.96 3.30
N ARG A 232 26.38 5.50 4.52
CA ARG A 232 27.66 4.88 4.90
C ARG A 232 27.39 3.54 5.57
N ASN A 233 27.69 2.46 4.84
CA ASN A 233 27.48 1.08 5.25
C ASN A 233 26.09 0.85 5.87
N ALA A 234 25.08 1.49 5.28
CA ALA A 234 23.72 1.49 5.81
C ALA A 234 23.01 0.19 5.42
N SER A 235 22.30 -0.41 6.36
CA SER A 235 21.47 -1.60 6.11
C SER A 235 20.05 -1.35 6.57
N PHE A 236 19.07 -1.76 5.77
CA PHE A 236 17.66 -1.46 6.00
C PHE A 236 16.78 -2.70 5.87
N THR A 237 15.69 -2.71 6.62
CA THR A 237 14.67 -3.75 6.58
C THR A 237 13.26 -3.14 6.66
N TRP A 238 12.27 -3.88 6.16
CA TRP A 238 10.85 -3.52 6.33
C TRP A 238 10.33 -3.89 7.72
N LYS A 239 10.96 -4.88 8.36
CA LYS A 239 10.55 -5.48 9.62
C LYS A 239 11.79 -5.80 10.45
N ARG A 240 11.83 -5.37 11.72
CA ARG A 240 13.02 -5.55 12.56
C ARG A 240 13.40 -7.02 12.79
N SER A 241 12.44 -7.94 12.72
CA SER A 241 12.69 -9.38 12.83
C SER A 241 13.31 -10.01 11.59
N ASP A 242 13.21 -9.33 10.44
CA ASP A 242 13.57 -9.91 9.15
C ASP A 242 15.02 -9.56 8.79
N PRO A 243 15.70 -10.42 8.01
CA PRO A 243 17.04 -10.10 7.54
C PRO A 243 17.04 -8.79 6.72
N PRO A 244 18.15 -8.03 6.72
CA PRO A 244 18.26 -6.79 5.97
C PRO A 244 18.02 -7.04 4.48
N LEU A 245 17.02 -6.34 3.92
CA LEU A 245 16.75 -6.35 2.48
C LEU A 245 17.82 -5.55 1.75
N LEU A 246 18.17 -4.38 2.27
CA LEU A 246 19.27 -3.56 1.76
C LEU A 246 20.49 -3.74 2.66
N GLN A 247 21.65 -4.05 2.09
CA GLN A 247 22.84 -4.45 2.84
C GLN A 247 24.05 -3.63 2.45
N ASN A 248 24.73 -3.06 3.46
CA ASN A 248 26.01 -2.35 3.31
C ASN A 248 26.00 -1.29 2.20
N ILE A 249 24.92 -0.52 2.12
CA ILE A 249 24.75 0.53 1.13
C ILE A 249 25.67 1.72 1.48
N SER A 250 26.59 2.01 0.58
CA SER A 250 27.57 3.09 0.70
C SER A 250 27.58 3.93 -0.57
N LEU A 251 27.08 5.17 -0.49
CA LEU A 251 27.02 6.09 -1.62
C LEU A 251 26.96 7.55 -1.18
N LYS A 252 27.34 8.43 -2.10
CA LYS A 252 27.21 9.87 -1.98
C LYS A 252 26.70 10.41 -3.30
N ILE A 253 25.57 11.11 -3.29
CA ILE A 253 24.99 11.71 -4.50
C ILE A 253 25.29 13.20 -4.48
N PRO A 254 26.06 13.73 -5.46
CA PRO A 254 26.35 15.16 -5.54
C PRO A 254 25.08 15.97 -5.79
N ARG A 255 25.08 17.24 -5.38
CA ARG A 255 23.98 18.15 -5.66
C ARG A 255 23.89 18.45 -7.16
N GLY A 256 22.66 18.53 -7.67
CA GLY A 256 22.37 18.95 -9.07
C GLY A 256 22.56 17.86 -10.13
N THR A 257 23.03 16.67 -9.76
CA THR A 257 23.22 15.56 -10.70
C THR A 257 21.94 14.76 -10.94
N LEU A 258 21.81 14.18 -12.13
CA LEU A 258 20.84 13.15 -12.47
C LEU A 258 21.49 11.77 -12.32
N THR A 259 21.06 11.02 -11.31
CA THR A 259 21.53 9.66 -11.03
C THR A 259 20.46 8.63 -11.40
N ALA A 260 20.80 7.66 -12.25
CA ALA A 260 19.93 6.54 -12.57
C ALA A 260 20.20 5.34 -11.66
N ILE A 261 19.14 4.63 -11.26
CA ILE A 261 19.23 3.36 -10.54
C ILE A 261 18.66 2.26 -11.42
N VAL A 262 19.50 1.26 -11.70
CA VAL A 262 19.16 0.12 -12.55
C VAL A 262 19.42 -1.19 -11.83
N GLY A 263 18.81 -2.27 -12.32
CA GLY A 263 18.95 -3.59 -11.73
C GLY A 263 17.77 -4.49 -12.09
N THR A 264 17.93 -5.78 -11.84
CA THR A 264 16.91 -6.80 -12.10
C THR A 264 15.61 -6.52 -11.33
N VAL A 265 14.50 -7.11 -11.78
CA VAL A 265 13.23 -7.03 -11.06
C VAL A 265 13.41 -7.68 -9.68
N GLY A 266 12.99 -7.01 -8.61
CA GLY A 266 13.18 -7.50 -7.24
C GLY A 266 14.55 -7.20 -6.62
N ALA A 267 15.47 -6.50 -7.31
CA ALA A 267 16.79 -6.13 -6.76
C ALA A 267 16.75 -5.14 -5.56
N GLY A 268 15.58 -4.62 -5.20
CA GLY A 268 15.41 -3.68 -4.07
C GLY A 268 15.44 -2.19 -4.45
N LYS A 269 15.24 -1.82 -5.72
CA LYS A 269 15.27 -0.43 -6.22
C LYS A 269 14.23 0.49 -5.55
N SER A 270 12.96 0.09 -5.52
CA SER A 270 11.91 0.87 -4.82
C SER A 270 12.14 0.89 -3.31
N SER A 271 12.60 -0.22 -2.71
CA SER A 271 13.04 -0.25 -1.31
C SER A 271 14.15 0.75 -1.03
N PHE A 272 15.09 0.93 -1.96
CA PHE A 272 16.16 1.91 -1.83
C PHE A 272 15.62 3.36 -1.80
N ILE A 273 14.63 3.68 -2.63
CA ILE A 273 13.93 4.98 -2.53
C ILE A 273 13.22 5.12 -1.17
N SER A 274 12.49 4.09 -0.73
CA SER A 274 11.84 4.11 0.60
C SER A 274 12.83 4.24 1.76
N ALA A 275 14.04 3.69 1.63
CA ALA A 275 15.11 3.89 2.60
C ALA A 275 15.61 5.34 2.64
N ILE A 276 15.74 6.01 1.48
CA ILE A 276 16.06 7.45 1.41
C ILE A 276 14.96 8.28 2.08
N LEU A 277 13.69 7.94 1.82
CA LEU A 277 12.51 8.59 2.39
C LEU A 277 12.31 8.32 3.89
N LYS A 278 13.18 7.49 4.51
CA LYS A 278 13.06 7.03 5.89
C LYS A 278 11.76 6.28 6.19
N GLU A 279 11.21 5.57 5.19
CA GLU A 279 10.06 4.68 5.35
C GLU A 279 10.45 3.25 5.78
N MET A 280 11.75 2.93 5.76
CA MET A 280 12.30 1.64 6.19
C MET A 280 13.08 1.78 7.51
N GLU A 281 13.11 0.71 8.30
CA GLU A 281 13.89 0.66 9.53
C GLU A 281 15.39 0.50 9.20
N GLN A 282 16.21 1.39 9.74
CA GLN A 282 17.67 1.33 9.62
C GLN A 282 18.25 0.45 10.74
N LEU A 283 18.94 -0.64 10.37
CA LEU A 283 19.55 -1.57 11.33
C LEU A 283 20.99 -1.18 11.69
N SER A 284 21.73 -0.64 10.74
CA SER A 284 23.14 -0.29 10.90
C SER A 284 23.58 0.83 9.95
N GLY A 285 24.78 1.38 10.18
CA GLY A 285 25.38 2.42 9.35
C GLY A 285 24.81 3.82 9.62
N GLN A 286 24.99 4.73 8.67
CA GLN A 286 24.47 6.10 8.73
C GLN A 286 23.74 6.45 7.43
N SER A 287 22.58 7.11 7.54
CA SER A 287 21.85 7.68 6.41
C SER A 287 21.48 9.13 6.72
N SER A 288 21.69 10.01 5.75
CA SER A 288 21.35 11.43 5.87
C SER A 288 20.76 11.94 4.57
N LEU A 289 19.68 12.70 4.69
CA LEU A 289 18.95 13.35 3.60
C LEU A 289 18.78 14.83 3.99
N GLN A 290 19.19 15.74 3.11
CA GLN A 290 19.11 17.19 3.32
C GLN A 290 18.31 17.88 2.20
N GLY A 291 17.42 18.78 2.58
CA GLY A 291 16.57 19.55 1.67
C GLY A 291 15.13 19.03 1.58
N ARG A 292 14.27 19.78 0.89
CA ARG A 292 12.89 19.33 0.61
C ARG A 292 12.92 18.24 -0.46
N VAL A 293 12.15 17.18 -0.27
CA VAL A 293 12.07 16.04 -1.19
C VAL A 293 10.72 16.02 -1.91
N ALA A 294 10.76 15.87 -3.24
CA ALA A 294 9.62 15.50 -4.05
C ALA A 294 9.73 14.02 -4.44
N TYR A 295 8.67 13.26 -4.23
CA TYR A 295 8.61 11.84 -4.55
C TYR A 295 7.51 11.55 -5.56
N VAL A 296 7.88 10.83 -6.64
CA VAL A 296 6.94 10.28 -7.62
C VAL A 296 6.96 8.76 -7.49
N PRO A 297 5.89 8.15 -6.94
CA PRO A 297 5.82 6.70 -6.77
C PRO A 297 5.57 5.99 -8.11
N GLN A 298 5.99 4.72 -8.19
CA GLN A 298 5.72 3.85 -9.34
C GLN A 298 4.23 3.73 -9.65
N GLN A 299 3.41 3.56 -8.61
CA GLN A 299 1.95 3.66 -8.70
C GLN A 299 1.49 5.08 -8.36
N ALA A 300 1.16 5.84 -9.40
CA ALA A 300 0.70 7.21 -9.26
C ALA A 300 -0.54 7.31 -8.35
N TRP A 301 -0.48 8.23 -7.38
CA TRP A 301 -1.57 8.51 -6.46
C TRP A 301 -2.18 9.88 -6.73
N VAL A 302 -3.50 9.90 -6.92
CA VAL A 302 -4.27 11.11 -7.23
C VAL A 302 -5.38 11.26 -6.20
N GLN A 303 -5.49 12.45 -5.59
CA GLN A 303 -6.51 12.74 -4.58
C GLN A 303 -7.85 13.03 -5.24
N ASN A 304 -8.93 12.81 -4.47
CA ASN A 304 -10.29 13.12 -4.90
C ASN A 304 -10.55 14.64 -4.83
N MET A 305 -10.04 15.37 -5.82
CA MET A 305 -10.18 16.82 -6.01
C MET A 305 -10.00 17.17 -7.49
N SER A 306 -10.19 18.44 -7.86
CA SER A 306 -9.95 18.91 -9.23
C SER A 306 -8.52 18.61 -9.70
N LEU A 307 -8.33 18.48 -11.03
CA LEU A 307 -7.01 18.26 -11.63
C LEU A 307 -6.03 19.38 -11.24
N LEU A 308 -6.49 20.64 -11.30
CA LEU A 308 -5.73 21.80 -10.87
C LEU A 308 -5.24 21.65 -9.42
N ASN A 309 -6.14 21.36 -8.49
CA ASN A 309 -5.78 21.22 -7.08
C ASN A 309 -4.85 20.03 -6.85
N ASN A 310 -5.00 18.95 -7.63
CA ASN A 310 -4.06 17.83 -7.65
C ASN A 310 -2.63 18.23 -8.01
N ILE A 311 -2.44 19.19 -8.92
CA ILE A 311 -1.11 19.64 -9.34
C ILE A 311 -0.56 20.70 -8.36
N LEU A 312 -1.39 21.67 -7.97
CA LEU A 312 -1.01 22.73 -7.03
C LEU A 312 -0.65 22.18 -5.65
N PHE A 313 -1.42 21.21 -5.15
CA PHE A 313 -1.19 20.49 -3.90
C PHE A 313 -0.86 21.46 -2.73
N GLU A 314 -1.82 22.34 -2.43
CA GLU A 314 -1.77 23.37 -1.38
C GLU A 314 -0.78 24.53 -1.61
N ARG A 315 -0.02 24.54 -2.72
CA ARG A 315 0.77 25.70 -3.14
C ARG A 315 -0.11 26.68 -3.94
N PRO A 316 0.00 28.01 -3.71
CA PRO A 316 -0.75 28.98 -4.50
C PRO A 316 -0.39 28.92 -5.99
N MET A 317 -1.35 29.23 -6.85
CA MET A 317 -1.19 29.16 -8.30
C MET A 317 -0.35 30.31 -8.85
N GLU A 318 0.81 29.96 -9.40
CA GLU A 318 1.63 30.79 -10.28
C GLU A 318 1.34 30.41 -11.75
N GLU A 319 0.53 31.22 -12.44
CA GLU A 319 0.03 30.96 -13.81
C GLU A 319 1.10 30.59 -14.83
N GLU A 320 2.18 31.39 -14.93
CA GLU A 320 3.24 31.14 -15.92
C GLU A 320 3.99 29.84 -15.65
N PHE A 321 4.30 29.58 -14.38
CA PHE A 321 5.01 28.37 -13.97
C PHE A 321 4.12 27.12 -14.15
N TYR A 322 2.84 27.24 -13.81
CA TYR A 322 1.85 26.19 -14.00
C TYR A 322 1.72 25.82 -15.48
N ARG A 323 1.50 26.79 -16.38
CA ARG A 323 1.40 26.54 -17.83
C ARG A 323 2.67 25.88 -18.38
N LYS A 324 3.84 26.33 -17.92
CA LYS A 324 5.12 25.72 -18.30
C LYS A 324 5.20 24.25 -17.90
N ILE A 325 4.70 23.89 -16.72
CA ILE A 325 4.68 22.51 -16.23
C ILE A 325 3.67 21.66 -17.00
N ILE A 326 2.46 22.17 -17.24
CA ILE A 326 1.45 21.46 -18.04
C ILE A 326 1.99 21.12 -19.43
N SER A 327 2.65 22.08 -20.07
CA SER A 327 3.29 21.88 -21.37
C SER A 327 4.42 20.86 -21.31
N ALA A 328 5.36 21.01 -20.35
CA ALA A 328 6.51 20.12 -20.22
C ALA A 328 6.13 18.67 -19.82
N CYS A 329 5.03 18.49 -19.08
CA CYS A 329 4.46 17.18 -18.77
C CYS A 329 3.53 16.64 -19.86
N ALA A 330 3.37 17.35 -20.98
CA ALA A 330 2.50 17.00 -22.10
C ALA A 330 1.04 16.72 -21.68
N LEU A 331 0.49 17.51 -20.75
CA LEU A 331 -0.88 17.33 -20.21
C LEU A 331 -1.96 18.12 -20.97
N GLU A 332 -1.57 19.01 -21.89
CA GLU A 332 -2.48 19.90 -22.64
C GLU A 332 -3.61 19.12 -23.34
N ALA A 333 -3.23 18.11 -24.14
CA ALA A 333 -4.19 17.27 -24.86
C ALA A 333 -5.11 16.47 -23.93
N ASP A 334 -4.64 16.08 -22.73
CA ASP A 334 -5.49 15.39 -21.77
C ASP A 334 -6.50 16.32 -21.12
N ILE A 335 -6.08 17.56 -20.82
CA ILE A 335 -6.94 18.60 -20.25
C ILE A 335 -8.07 18.94 -21.23
N ASP A 336 -7.76 19.07 -22.53
CA ASP A 336 -8.75 19.39 -23.57
C ASP A 336 -9.83 18.30 -23.73
N LEU A 337 -9.50 17.04 -23.39
CA LEU A 337 -10.44 15.92 -23.42
C LEU A 337 -11.38 15.89 -22.21
N LEU A 338 -11.06 16.62 -21.13
CA LEU A 338 -11.87 16.66 -19.92
C LEU A 338 -13.04 17.65 -20.06
N GLN A 339 -14.21 17.26 -19.56
CA GLN A 339 -15.45 18.05 -19.71
C GLN A 339 -15.37 19.47 -19.13
N CYS A 340 -14.62 19.65 -18.05
CA CYS A 340 -14.42 20.94 -17.39
C CYS A 340 -12.93 21.36 -17.39
N GLY A 341 -12.14 20.86 -18.33
CA GLY A 341 -10.70 21.09 -18.39
C GLY A 341 -10.01 20.79 -17.06
N GLU A 342 -9.20 21.73 -16.59
CA GLU A 342 -8.41 21.62 -15.34
C GLU A 342 -9.26 21.64 -14.07
N MET A 343 -10.50 22.14 -14.15
CA MET A 343 -11.45 22.15 -13.04
C MET A 343 -12.22 20.84 -12.90
N THR A 344 -11.96 19.86 -13.77
CA THR A 344 -12.62 18.55 -13.71
C THR A 344 -12.25 17.83 -12.43
N GLU A 345 -13.28 17.38 -11.70
CA GLU A 345 -13.12 16.55 -10.50
C GLU A 345 -12.55 15.19 -10.86
N ILE A 346 -11.38 14.89 -10.28
CA ILE A 346 -10.74 13.59 -10.45
C ILE A 346 -11.22 12.70 -9.31
N GLY A 347 -12.07 11.73 -9.63
CA GLY A 347 -12.65 10.80 -8.65
C GLY A 347 -11.60 10.00 -7.86
N GLU A 348 -12.04 9.28 -6.83
CA GLU A 348 -11.16 8.49 -5.95
C GLU A 348 -10.20 7.59 -6.76
N LYS A 349 -8.88 7.64 -6.43
CA LYS A 349 -7.79 6.95 -7.15
C LYS A 349 -7.69 7.29 -8.65
N GLY A 350 -8.28 8.42 -9.07
CA GLY A 350 -8.29 8.88 -10.45
C GLY A 350 -9.02 7.95 -11.41
N ILE A 351 -10.19 7.42 -11.05
CA ILE A 351 -10.96 6.50 -11.91
C ILE A 351 -11.24 7.07 -13.33
N ASN A 352 -11.20 8.39 -13.48
CA ASN A 352 -11.42 9.11 -14.73
C ASN A 352 -10.17 9.17 -15.64
N LEU A 353 -8.99 8.76 -15.16
CA LEU A 353 -7.71 8.91 -15.86
C LEU A 353 -7.11 7.54 -16.24
N SER A 354 -6.40 7.50 -17.37
CA SER A 354 -5.56 6.37 -17.76
C SER A 354 -4.30 6.25 -16.89
N GLY A 355 -3.58 5.11 -16.95
CA GLY A 355 -2.35 4.93 -16.18
C GLY A 355 -1.27 5.98 -16.48
N GLY A 356 -1.01 6.25 -17.76
CA GLY A 356 -0.05 7.27 -18.20
C GLY A 356 -0.49 8.70 -17.85
N GLN A 357 -1.80 9.00 -17.86
CA GLN A 357 -2.32 10.28 -17.38
C GLN A 357 -2.06 10.45 -15.87
N LYS A 358 -2.34 9.42 -15.06
CA LYS A 358 -2.06 9.48 -13.61
C LYS A 358 -0.59 9.72 -13.32
N GLN A 359 0.32 9.03 -14.03
CA GLN A 359 1.76 9.25 -13.86
C GLN A 359 2.16 10.70 -14.21
N ARG A 360 1.67 11.24 -15.33
CA ARG A 360 1.95 12.63 -15.72
C ARG A 360 1.43 13.65 -14.72
N VAL A 361 0.23 13.45 -14.16
CA VAL A 361 -0.31 14.31 -13.09
C VAL A 361 0.53 14.21 -11.81
N SER A 362 0.95 13.00 -11.42
CA SER A 362 1.82 12.79 -10.25
C SER A 362 3.18 13.46 -10.44
N LEU A 363 3.73 13.42 -11.65
CA LEU A 363 4.98 14.10 -12.00
C LEU A 363 4.81 15.62 -11.99
N ALA A 364 3.75 16.15 -12.62
CA ALA A 364 3.45 17.57 -12.64
C ALA A 364 3.35 18.13 -11.21
N ARG A 365 2.67 17.42 -10.31
CA ARG A 365 2.61 17.74 -8.88
C ARG A 365 4.01 17.84 -8.25
N ALA A 366 4.85 16.84 -8.45
CA ALA A 366 6.21 16.83 -7.90
C ALA A 366 7.04 18.01 -8.42
N VAL A 367 6.97 18.30 -9.72
CA VAL A 367 7.70 19.41 -10.35
C VAL A 367 7.18 20.76 -9.83
N TYR A 368 5.87 20.91 -9.67
CA TYR A 368 5.24 22.15 -9.17
C TYR A 368 5.68 22.51 -7.74
N GLN A 369 5.99 21.53 -6.91
CA GLN A 369 6.43 21.76 -5.53
C GLN A 369 7.85 22.36 -5.40
N ASP A 370 8.63 22.39 -6.50
CA ASP A 370 9.99 22.93 -6.57
C ASP A 370 10.88 22.51 -5.39
N ALA A 371 11.08 21.21 -5.25
CA ALA A 371 11.89 20.61 -4.19
C ALA A 371 13.40 20.72 -4.48
N ASP A 372 14.24 20.35 -3.52
CA ASP A 372 15.71 20.30 -3.67
C ASP A 372 16.18 18.96 -4.25
N VAL A 373 15.46 17.89 -3.91
CA VAL A 373 15.73 16.50 -4.27
C VAL A 373 14.48 15.88 -4.88
N TYR A 374 14.62 15.24 -6.03
CA TYR A 374 13.55 14.52 -6.73
C TYR A 374 13.86 13.02 -6.73
N LEU A 375 12.95 12.23 -6.17
CA LEU A 375 13.00 10.77 -6.20
C LEU A 375 11.90 10.28 -7.13
N LEU A 376 12.28 9.65 -8.24
CA LEU A 376 11.38 9.25 -9.31
C LEU A 376 11.43 7.73 -9.46
N ASP A 377 10.40 7.03 -9.00
CA ASP A 377 10.32 5.58 -9.10
C ASP A 377 9.59 5.19 -10.39
N ASP A 378 10.34 4.90 -11.45
CA ASP A 378 9.85 4.46 -12.76
C ASP A 378 8.74 5.36 -13.36
N PRO A 379 8.99 6.68 -13.49
CA PRO A 379 7.97 7.67 -13.83
C PRO A 379 7.51 7.63 -15.30
N LEU A 380 8.15 6.81 -16.15
CA LEU A 380 7.92 6.76 -17.59
C LEU A 380 7.42 5.39 -18.10
N SER A 381 7.15 4.42 -17.22
CA SER A 381 6.76 3.06 -17.65
C SER A 381 5.34 2.95 -18.18
N ALA A 382 4.44 3.85 -17.77
CA ALA A 382 3.04 3.83 -18.21
C ALA A 382 2.73 4.82 -19.34
N VAL A 383 3.75 5.50 -19.89
CA VAL A 383 3.60 6.49 -20.96
C VAL A 383 4.20 5.99 -22.27
N ASP A 384 3.59 6.38 -23.39
CA ASP A 384 4.10 6.05 -24.72
C ASP A 384 5.50 6.63 -24.94
N ALA A 385 6.34 5.97 -25.75
CA ALA A 385 7.74 6.35 -25.95
C ALA A 385 7.92 7.82 -26.41
N HIS A 386 7.05 8.32 -27.29
CA HIS A 386 7.11 9.70 -27.76
C HIS A 386 6.84 10.71 -26.64
N VAL A 387 5.80 10.46 -25.83
CA VAL A 387 5.46 11.27 -24.66
C VAL A 387 6.57 11.16 -23.60
N GLY A 388 7.13 9.97 -23.39
CA GLY A 388 8.26 9.74 -22.51
C GLY A 388 9.49 10.57 -22.90
N LYS A 389 9.82 10.64 -24.20
CA LYS A 389 10.91 11.48 -24.73
C LYS A 389 10.66 12.96 -24.50
N HIS A 390 9.44 13.44 -24.73
CA HIS A 390 9.05 14.81 -24.44
C HIS A 390 9.27 15.14 -22.95
N ILE A 391 8.73 14.31 -22.06
CA ILE A 391 8.83 14.51 -20.61
C ILE A 391 10.28 14.46 -20.15
N PHE A 392 11.06 13.50 -20.63
CA PHE A 392 12.47 13.40 -20.27
C PHE A 392 13.24 14.65 -20.68
N GLN A 393 13.07 15.15 -21.91
CA GLN A 393 13.78 16.33 -22.40
C GLN A 393 13.36 17.62 -21.67
N ASN A 394 12.07 17.82 -21.44
CA ASN A 394 11.52 19.07 -20.92
C ASN A 394 11.42 19.11 -19.38
N VAL A 395 11.44 17.97 -18.70
CA VAL A 395 11.32 17.90 -17.23
C VAL A 395 12.62 17.42 -16.59
N MET A 396 13.00 16.17 -16.79
CA MET A 396 13.98 15.49 -15.94
C MET A 396 15.42 15.57 -16.45
N GLY A 397 15.60 15.68 -17.77
CA GLY A 397 16.87 15.60 -18.45
C GLY A 397 17.74 16.85 -18.29
N PRO A 398 18.87 16.93 -19.01
CA PRO A 398 19.84 18.03 -18.87
C PRO A 398 19.28 19.40 -19.30
N GLN A 399 18.25 19.42 -20.15
CA GLN A 399 17.57 20.64 -20.62
C GLN A 399 16.25 20.90 -19.90
N GLY A 400 15.87 20.06 -18.94
CA GLY A 400 14.56 20.09 -18.33
C GLY A 400 14.38 21.17 -17.26
N ILE A 401 13.14 21.36 -16.81
CA ILE A 401 12.77 22.34 -15.78
C ILE A 401 13.53 22.11 -14.47
N ILE A 402 13.74 20.85 -14.07
CA ILE A 402 14.40 20.49 -12.79
C ILE A 402 15.90 20.22 -12.95
N ARG A 403 16.54 20.78 -14.00
CA ARG A 403 17.94 20.50 -14.35
C ARG A 403 18.98 20.88 -13.29
N ASP A 404 18.68 21.87 -12.46
CA ASP A 404 19.60 22.37 -11.43
C ASP A 404 19.38 21.67 -10.08
N LYS A 405 18.43 20.71 -10.02
CA LYS A 405 18.03 19.97 -8.83
C LYS A 405 18.68 18.58 -8.80
N THR A 406 18.80 18.02 -7.61
CA THR A 406 19.29 16.65 -7.44
C THR A 406 18.19 15.68 -7.81
N ARG A 407 18.45 14.76 -8.73
CA ARG A 407 17.43 13.85 -9.27
C ARG A 407 17.92 12.41 -9.19
N ILE A 408 17.10 11.54 -8.64
CA ILE A 408 17.28 10.10 -8.66
C ILE A 408 16.14 9.50 -9.46
N MET A 409 16.46 8.75 -10.50
CA MET A 409 15.49 8.07 -11.33
C MET A 409 15.75 6.58 -11.32
N VAL A 410 14.82 5.81 -10.75
CA VAL A 410 14.74 4.37 -11.00
C VAL A 410 14.08 4.19 -12.36
N THR A 411 14.70 3.42 -13.25
CA THR A 411 14.15 3.18 -14.59
C THR A 411 14.52 1.78 -15.07
N HIS A 412 13.60 1.17 -15.82
CA HIS A 412 13.88 -0.01 -16.64
C HIS A 412 14.27 0.37 -18.07
N GLY A 413 13.99 1.61 -18.51
CA GLY A 413 14.33 2.11 -19.83
C GLY A 413 15.82 2.37 -19.99
N VAL A 414 16.50 1.47 -20.72
CA VAL A 414 17.95 1.53 -20.96
C VAL A 414 18.36 2.74 -21.83
N HIS A 415 17.45 3.22 -22.68
CA HIS A 415 17.70 4.34 -23.60
C HIS A 415 17.95 5.69 -22.90
N TRP A 416 17.54 5.85 -21.62
CA TRP A 416 17.81 7.06 -20.84
C TRP A 416 19.22 7.08 -20.23
N LEU A 417 19.84 5.91 -20.04
CA LEU A 417 21.09 5.75 -19.29
C LEU A 417 22.30 6.50 -19.87
N PRO A 418 22.45 6.68 -21.19
CA PRO A 418 23.54 7.48 -21.73
C PRO A 418 23.42 8.99 -21.43
N LEU A 419 22.24 9.46 -21.02
CA LEU A 419 21.93 10.87 -20.81
C LEU A 419 21.99 11.29 -19.33
N VAL A 420 22.32 10.37 -18.42
CA VAL A 420 22.46 10.64 -16.98
C VAL A 420 23.91 10.86 -16.58
N ASP A 421 24.13 11.57 -15.48
CA ASP A 421 25.47 11.91 -15.00
C ASP A 421 26.15 10.69 -14.33
N SER A 422 25.36 9.88 -13.60
CA SER A 422 25.85 8.71 -12.88
C SER A 422 24.80 7.59 -12.89
N ILE A 423 25.26 6.35 -12.91
CA ILE A 423 24.42 5.15 -12.84
C ILE A 423 24.85 4.34 -11.62
N ILE A 424 23.87 3.83 -10.88
CA ILE A 424 24.04 2.91 -9.76
C ILE A 424 23.35 1.61 -10.14
N VAL A 425 24.11 0.52 -10.11
CA VAL A 425 23.60 -0.83 -10.37
C VAL A 425 23.32 -1.52 -9.04
N MET A 426 22.08 -1.96 -8.87
CA MET A 426 21.65 -2.73 -7.72
C MET A 426 21.41 -4.19 -8.10
N ASP A 427 21.92 -5.09 -7.28
CA ASP A 427 21.62 -6.51 -7.35
C ASP A 427 21.44 -7.08 -5.93
N GLN A 428 20.39 -7.86 -5.74
CA GLN A 428 20.05 -8.50 -4.45
C GLN A 428 20.19 -7.58 -3.21
N GLY A 429 19.74 -6.32 -3.33
CA GLY A 429 19.78 -5.36 -2.22
C GLY A 429 21.16 -4.80 -1.89
N ARG A 430 22.14 -4.94 -2.79
CA ARG A 430 23.48 -4.36 -2.68
C ARG A 430 23.78 -3.50 -3.90
N ILE A 431 24.69 -2.54 -3.74
CA ILE A 431 25.25 -1.78 -4.87
C ILE A 431 26.44 -2.58 -5.39
N THR A 432 26.38 -3.00 -6.66
CA THR A 432 27.44 -3.77 -7.31
C THR A 432 28.44 -2.86 -8.01
N GLU A 433 27.94 -1.90 -8.79
CA GLU A 433 28.74 -0.96 -9.57
C GLU A 433 28.13 0.44 -9.52
N ALA A 434 28.97 1.46 -9.59
CA ALA A 434 28.55 2.85 -9.73
C ALA A 434 29.55 3.62 -10.59
N GLY A 435 29.08 4.45 -11.50
CA GLY A 435 29.93 5.23 -12.40
C GLY A 435 29.16 5.84 -13.56
N THR A 436 29.89 6.41 -14.52
CA THR A 436 29.29 6.93 -15.76
C THR A 436 28.97 5.79 -16.73
N TYR A 437 28.06 6.02 -17.68
CA TYR A 437 27.70 5.04 -18.70
C TYR A 437 28.93 4.47 -19.45
N LYS A 438 29.89 5.34 -19.81
CA LYS A 438 31.09 4.93 -20.56
C LYS A 438 32.03 4.05 -19.73
N GLU A 439 32.22 4.38 -18.46
CA GLU A 439 33.06 3.61 -17.54
C GLU A 439 32.49 2.20 -17.32
N LEU A 440 31.18 2.12 -17.03
CA LEU A 440 30.51 0.85 -16.76
C LEU A 440 30.43 -0.06 -17.99
N MET A 441 30.25 0.51 -19.19
CA MET A 441 30.28 -0.27 -20.44
C MET A 441 31.69 -0.80 -20.78
N THR A 442 32.74 -0.10 -20.36
CA THR A 442 34.14 -0.51 -20.61
C THR A 442 34.57 -1.64 -19.67
N HIS A 443 34.04 -1.64 -18.44
CA HIS A 443 34.37 -2.64 -17.42
C HIS A 443 33.81 -4.06 -17.71
N ASP A 444 32.89 -4.20 -18.68
CA ASP A 444 32.22 -5.45 -19.07
C ASP A 444 31.58 -6.22 -17.88
N GLY A 445 31.16 -5.48 -16.85
CA GLY A 445 30.59 -6.02 -15.62
C GLY A 445 29.08 -6.30 -15.68
N PRO A 446 28.41 -6.49 -14.53
CA PRO A 446 26.97 -6.68 -14.43
C PRO A 446 26.14 -5.63 -15.17
N PHE A 447 26.59 -4.37 -15.22
CA PHE A 447 25.92 -3.34 -16.02
C PHE A 447 25.89 -3.66 -17.51
N ALA A 448 27.06 -3.99 -18.10
CA ALA A 448 27.19 -4.25 -19.52
C ALA A 448 26.37 -5.49 -19.92
N GLN A 449 26.32 -6.51 -19.06
CA GLN A 449 25.46 -7.67 -19.25
C GLN A 449 23.98 -7.29 -19.22
N PHE A 450 23.54 -6.48 -18.24
CA PHE A 450 22.16 -6.00 -18.15
C PHE A 450 21.72 -5.26 -19.42
N VAL A 451 22.56 -4.36 -19.93
CA VAL A 451 22.28 -3.61 -21.18
C VAL A 451 22.21 -4.55 -22.39
N ARG A 452 23.13 -5.52 -22.51
CA ARG A 452 23.12 -6.50 -23.61
C ARG A 452 21.87 -7.38 -23.59
N THR A 453 21.50 -7.91 -22.42
CA THR A 453 20.29 -8.73 -22.27
C THR A 453 19.05 -7.94 -22.66
N TYR A 454 18.94 -6.69 -22.19
CA TYR A 454 17.80 -5.84 -22.54
C TYR A 454 17.68 -5.58 -24.05
N LEU A 455 18.81 -5.29 -24.72
CA LEU A 455 18.86 -5.08 -26.17
C LEU A 455 18.49 -6.35 -26.96
N LEU A 456 18.81 -7.54 -26.43
CA LEU A 456 18.44 -8.81 -27.05
C LEU A 456 16.96 -9.14 -26.86
N GLU A 457 16.38 -8.86 -25.69
CA GLU A 457 14.96 -9.11 -25.42
C GLU A 457 14.03 -8.19 -26.21
N HIS A 458 14.45 -6.96 -26.49
CA HIS A 458 13.65 -5.96 -27.23
C HIS A 458 13.96 -5.90 -28.74
N GLN A 459 14.75 -6.85 -29.25
CA GLN A 459 15.02 -6.99 -30.70
C GLN A 459 13.78 -7.46 -31.48
N ASP A 460 12.85 -8.17 -30.84
CA ASP A 460 11.65 -8.72 -31.50
C ASP A 460 10.48 -7.71 -31.56
N ASP A 461 10.48 -6.64 -30.75
CA ASP A 461 9.32 -5.74 -30.60
C ASP A 461 9.44 -4.38 -31.34
N ASN A 462 10.63 -3.98 -31.82
CA ASN A 462 10.84 -2.67 -32.46
C ASN A 462 11.57 -2.76 -33.81
N VAL A 463 10.84 -3.09 -34.88
CA VAL A 463 11.34 -3.06 -36.26
C VAL A 463 11.16 -1.67 -36.92
N ASP A 464 10.44 -0.73 -36.31
CA ASP A 464 10.03 0.53 -36.96
C ASP A 464 10.81 1.80 -36.55
N ASP A 465 11.88 1.72 -35.73
CA ASP A 465 12.62 2.92 -35.31
C ASP A 465 13.95 3.12 -36.09
N PRO A 466 14.03 4.10 -37.02
CA PRO A 466 15.18 4.27 -37.92
C PRO A 466 16.49 4.65 -37.21
N GLU A 467 16.47 5.19 -35.98
CA GLU A 467 17.70 5.52 -35.24
C GLU A 467 18.33 4.27 -34.58
N VAL A 468 17.51 3.30 -34.16
CA VAL A 468 18.00 2.02 -33.61
C VAL A 468 18.69 1.20 -34.69
N VAL A 469 18.17 1.25 -35.93
CA VAL A 469 18.78 0.59 -37.09
C VAL A 469 20.19 1.13 -37.36
N VAL A 470 20.44 2.44 -37.21
CA VAL A 470 21.78 3.01 -37.48
C VAL A 470 22.79 2.57 -36.43
N VAL A 471 22.44 2.58 -35.14
CA VAL A 471 23.35 2.14 -34.07
C VAL A 471 23.62 0.62 -34.19
N VAL A 472 22.60 -0.17 -34.49
CA VAL A 472 22.72 -1.63 -34.67
C VAL A 472 23.54 -1.98 -35.91
N VAL A 473 23.34 -1.31 -37.04
CA VAL A 473 24.15 -1.53 -38.25
C VAL A 473 25.62 -1.18 -37.99
N VAL A 474 25.91 -0.09 -37.29
CA VAL A 474 27.30 0.28 -36.97
C VAL A 474 27.94 -0.76 -36.04
N VAL A 475 27.25 -1.24 -35.00
CA VAL A 475 27.80 -2.24 -34.07
C VAL A 475 28.00 -3.59 -34.77
N VAL A 476 27.03 -4.06 -35.57
CA VAL A 476 27.14 -5.31 -36.31
C VAL A 476 28.25 -5.24 -37.35
N VAL A 477 28.38 -4.12 -38.08
CA VAL A 477 29.46 -3.93 -39.06
C VAL A 477 30.82 -3.90 -38.35
N VAL A 478 30.97 -3.24 -37.20
CA VAL A 478 32.23 -3.22 -36.46
C VAL A 478 32.59 -4.61 -35.94
N VAL A 479 31.63 -5.38 -35.39
CA VAL A 479 31.89 -6.74 -34.91
C VAL A 479 32.25 -7.67 -36.07
N VAL A 480 31.55 -7.59 -37.21
CA VAL A 480 31.85 -8.41 -38.39
C VAL A 480 33.22 -8.06 -38.96
N VAL A 481 33.58 -6.77 -39.05
CA VAL A 481 34.90 -6.34 -39.53
C VAL A 481 36.01 -6.82 -38.58
N VAL A 482 35.83 -6.73 -37.26
CA VAL A 482 36.81 -7.21 -36.28
C VAL A 482 36.99 -8.73 -36.38
N VAL A 483 35.90 -9.50 -36.48
CA VAL A 483 35.96 -10.96 -36.63
C VAL A 483 36.64 -11.35 -37.94
N VAL A 484 36.33 -10.68 -39.06
CA VAL A 484 36.98 -10.95 -40.35
C VAL A 484 38.47 -10.62 -40.30
N VAL A 485 38.87 -9.50 -39.70
CA VAL A 485 40.28 -9.12 -39.56
C VAL A 485 41.04 -10.13 -38.69
N VAL A 486 40.46 -10.57 -37.57
CA VAL A 486 41.08 -11.58 -36.70
C VAL A 486 41.24 -12.92 -37.43
N VAL A 487 40.21 -13.37 -38.16
CA VAL A 487 40.27 -14.62 -38.93
C VAL A 487 41.33 -14.54 -40.04
N VAL A 488 41.41 -13.42 -40.76
CA VAL A 488 42.43 -13.21 -41.81
C VAL A 488 43.83 -13.18 -41.23
N VAL A 489 44.05 -12.50 -40.09
CA VAL A 489 45.34 -12.49 -39.39
C VAL A 489 45.75 -13.89 -38.95
N VAL A 490 44.82 -14.67 -38.38
CA VAL A 490 45.10 -16.06 -37.96
C VAL A 490 45.46 -16.94 -39.17
N ILE A 491 44.74 -16.83 -40.29
CA ILE A 491 45.04 -17.59 -41.50
C ILE A 491 46.43 -17.23 -42.05
N VAL A 492 46.78 -15.94 -42.09
CA VAL A 492 48.10 -15.47 -42.57
C VAL A 492 49.22 -15.97 -41.64
N VAL A 493 49.04 -15.89 -40.32
CA VAL A 493 50.04 -16.39 -39.35
C VAL A 493 50.23 -17.90 -39.49
N VAL A 494 49.16 -18.67 -39.64
CA VAL A 494 49.24 -20.13 -39.84
C VAL A 494 49.92 -20.46 -41.17
N ALA A 495 49.60 -19.75 -42.26
CA ALA A 495 50.25 -19.95 -43.56
C ALA A 495 51.75 -19.67 -43.51
N VAL A 496 52.17 -18.58 -42.85
CA VAL A 496 53.59 -18.24 -42.67
C VAL A 496 54.30 -19.31 -41.83
N LEU A 497 53.67 -19.81 -40.76
CA LEU A 497 54.23 -20.86 -39.92
C LEU A 497 54.45 -22.16 -40.70
N VAL A 498 53.49 -22.55 -41.55
CA VAL A 498 53.59 -23.74 -42.40
C VAL A 498 54.73 -23.61 -43.41
N VAL A 499 54.88 -22.45 -44.04
CA VAL A 499 56.00 -22.20 -44.98
C VAL A 499 57.35 -22.28 -44.27
N VAL A 500 57.47 -21.69 -43.08
CA VAL A 500 58.71 -21.76 -42.28
C VAL A 500 59.04 -23.21 -41.91
N ILE A 501 58.05 -24.00 -41.47
CA ILE A 501 58.25 -25.41 -41.13
C ILE A 501 58.70 -26.21 -42.36
N VAL A 502 58.08 -26.01 -43.52
CA VAL A 502 58.46 -26.71 -44.76
C VAL A 502 59.89 -26.35 -45.17
N VAL A 503 60.28 -25.07 -45.10
CA VAL A 503 61.65 -24.63 -45.42
C VAL A 503 62.66 -25.25 -44.47
N VAL A 504 62.38 -25.28 -43.16
CA VAL A 504 63.25 -25.90 -42.16
C VAL A 504 63.40 -27.40 -42.43
N VAL A 505 62.31 -28.11 -42.72
CA VAL A 505 62.35 -29.55 -43.04
C VAL A 505 63.18 -29.81 -44.30
N VAL A 506 63.01 -29.02 -45.36
CA VAL A 506 63.79 -29.16 -46.61
C VAL A 506 65.27 -28.93 -46.37
N VAL A 507 65.63 -27.91 -45.58
CA VAL A 507 67.03 -27.63 -45.24
C VAL A 507 67.63 -28.77 -44.42
N VAL A 508 66.93 -29.26 -43.40
CA VAL A 508 67.42 -30.38 -42.56
C VAL A 508 67.60 -31.65 -43.40
N VAL A 509 66.64 -31.98 -44.27
CA VAL A 509 66.73 -33.15 -45.15
C VAL A 509 67.88 -33.02 -46.13
N THR A 510 68.09 -31.82 -46.70
CA THR A 510 69.19 -31.57 -47.64
C THR A 510 70.55 -31.68 -46.96
N VAL A 511 70.69 -31.14 -45.74
CA VAL A 511 71.91 -31.29 -44.93
C VAL A 511 72.15 -32.76 -44.58
N LEU A 512 71.12 -33.52 -44.21
CA LEU A 512 71.25 -34.96 -43.95
C LEU A 512 71.70 -35.73 -45.18
N ILE A 513 71.15 -35.44 -46.35
CA ILE A 513 71.54 -36.06 -47.62
C ILE A 513 73.01 -35.74 -47.94
N ILE A 514 73.44 -34.48 -47.76
CA ILE A 514 74.84 -34.08 -47.97
C ILE A 514 75.77 -34.81 -47.00
N VAL A 515 75.40 -34.92 -45.73
CA VAL A 515 76.18 -35.67 -44.72
C VAL A 515 76.27 -37.15 -45.08
N ILE A 516 75.17 -37.77 -45.52
CA ILE A 516 75.16 -39.16 -45.98
C ILE A 516 76.06 -39.34 -47.21
N ILE A 517 76.01 -38.42 -48.19
CA ILE A 517 76.87 -38.46 -49.37
C ILE A 517 78.35 -38.32 -48.98
N ILE A 518 78.69 -37.44 -48.04
CA ILE A 518 80.06 -37.27 -47.54
C ILE A 518 80.53 -38.56 -46.86
N ILE A 519 79.72 -39.16 -45.98
CA ILE A 519 80.04 -40.42 -45.29
C ILE A 519 80.24 -41.56 -46.29
N VAL A 520 79.35 -41.69 -47.30
CA VAL A 520 79.46 -42.73 -48.34
C VAL A 520 80.71 -42.53 -49.20
N ASN A 521 81.06 -41.28 -49.54
CA ASN A 521 82.24 -40.97 -50.35
C ASN A 521 83.56 -41.15 -49.58
N GLU A 522 83.54 -40.97 -48.24
CA GLU A 522 84.67 -41.27 -47.37
C GLU A 522 84.85 -42.79 -47.20
N PHE A 523 83.75 -43.55 -47.12
CA PHE A 523 83.77 -45.02 -47.07
C PHE A 523 84.34 -45.64 -48.36
N TYR A 524 84.06 -45.05 -49.52
CA TYR A 524 84.60 -45.50 -50.82
C TYR A 524 86.09 -45.19 -51.04
N LYS A 525 86.70 -44.32 -50.23
CA LYS A 525 88.16 -44.03 -50.30
C LYS A 525 89.03 -45.02 -49.52
N HIS A 526 88.42 -45.88 -48.70
CA HIS A 526 89.11 -46.89 -47.88
C HIS A 526 88.88 -48.34 -48.33
N LEU A 527 88.23 -48.52 -49.49
CA LEU A 527 88.17 -49.75 -50.29
C LEU A 527 89.08 -49.56 -51.51
#